data_AF-A0A6A3TE33-F1
#
_entry.id   AF-A0A6A3TE33-F1
#
_cell.length_a   1.000
_cell.length_b   1.000
_cell.length_c   1.000
_cell.angle_alpha   90.00
_cell.angle_beta   90.00
_cell.angle_gamma   90.00
#
_symmetry.space_group_name_H-M   'P 1'
#
loop_
_entity.id
_entity.type
_entity.pdbx_description
1 polymer ?
#
loop_
_entity_poly.entity_id
_entity_poly.type
_entity_poly.pdbx_seq_one_letter_code
_entity_poly.pdbx_strand_id
1 'polypeptide(L)'
;MLLPVTRTNLQHVNEFLAEAKMTASMDHPHIVSFIGVAWDSLSDLCVVLEFMDGGDLRSLLNEYEEKRYPVGFNRQKVVIALQVCHALAYLHSLMPPVIHRDLKSRNVLLSRAMEAKLSDFGVSRERMERTMTAGVGTSLWMAPEVMLGEWYDDKADMFSFGVLLSELDVHTLPYANAKKRTRDSYGRQLPETVLLQQIAAGNLCVEFSVAGPQSITQLGYACVSVEPSLRPSAAEVLYRLQTTLTHEL
;
A
#
# COMPACT_ATOMS: atom_id res chain seq x y z
N MET A 1 -0.53 19.43 3.46
CA MET A 1 0.05 20.64 4.09
C MET A 1 1.19 20.20 4.98
N LEU A 2 2.32 20.89 4.98
CA LEU A 2 3.39 20.61 5.93
C LEU A 2 2.90 20.87 7.37
N LEU A 3 3.12 19.89 8.25
CA LEU A 3 2.77 20.01 9.67
C LEU A 3 3.57 21.16 10.30
N PRO A 4 3.00 21.96 11.22
CA PRO A 4 3.66 23.14 11.79
C PRO A 4 5.08 22.87 12.31
N VAL A 5 5.31 21.68 12.88
CA VAL A 5 6.59 21.24 13.45
C VAL A 5 7.65 20.95 12.39
N THR A 6 7.26 20.60 11.16
CA THR A 6 8.18 20.26 10.07
C THR A 6 8.53 21.43 9.16
N ARG A 7 7.81 22.57 9.29
CA ARG A 7 7.98 23.78 8.46
C ARG A 7 9.33 24.47 8.59
N THR A 8 10.03 24.26 9.72
CA THR A 8 11.34 24.88 9.99
C THR A 8 12.51 24.02 9.51
N ASN A 9 12.27 22.77 9.10
CA ASN A 9 13.30 21.87 8.61
C ASN A 9 13.31 21.85 7.07
N LEU A 10 14.36 22.43 6.47
CA LEU A 10 14.57 22.46 5.02
C LEU A 10 14.57 21.07 4.37
N GLN A 11 14.97 20.02 5.09
CA GLN A 11 14.92 18.66 4.57
C GLN A 11 13.47 18.21 4.31
N HIS A 12 12.58 18.40 5.29
CA HIS A 12 11.17 18.03 5.16
C HIS A 12 10.45 18.86 4.10
N VAL A 13 10.81 20.14 3.95
CA VAL A 13 10.28 21.00 2.88
C VAL A 13 10.71 20.47 1.51
N ASN A 14 11.98 20.09 1.35
CA ASN A 14 12.50 19.53 0.10
C ASN A 14 11.87 18.18 -0.23
N GLU A 15 11.65 17.32 0.77
CA GLU A 15 10.97 16.03 0.59
C GLU A 15 9.52 16.21 0.14
N PHE A 16 8.79 17.13 0.77
CA PHE A 16 7.42 17.47 0.39
C PHE A 16 7.33 18.07 -1.03
N LEU A 17 8.26 18.93 -1.41
CA LEU A 17 8.34 19.46 -2.77
C LEU A 17 8.73 18.40 -3.80
N ALA A 18 9.60 17.45 -3.44
CA ALA A 18 9.98 16.34 -4.31
C ALA A 18 8.78 15.42 -4.57
N GLU A 19 8.00 15.13 -3.53
CA GLU A 19 6.74 14.39 -3.65
C GLU A 19 5.73 15.12 -4.53
N ALA A 20 5.50 16.42 -4.26
CA ALA A 20 4.61 17.26 -5.06
C ALA A 20 5.00 17.26 -6.55
N LYS A 21 6.30 17.40 -6.84
CA LYS A 21 6.83 17.38 -8.20
C LYS A 21 6.64 16.01 -8.85
N MET A 22 6.82 14.93 -8.09
CA MET A 22 6.62 13.57 -8.59
C MET A 22 5.15 13.36 -8.96
N THR A 23 4.21 13.65 -8.04
CA THR A 23 2.76 13.56 -8.32
C THR A 23 2.35 14.42 -9.50
N ALA A 24 2.87 15.64 -9.63
CA ALA A 24 2.59 16.54 -10.75
C ALA A 24 3.09 16.03 -12.11
N SER A 25 4.03 15.08 -12.12
CA SER A 25 4.58 14.49 -13.35
C SER A 25 3.79 13.27 -13.83
N MET A 26 2.82 12.80 -13.05
CA MET A 26 2.01 11.63 -13.38
C MET A 26 0.67 12.03 -13.98
N ASP A 27 0.25 11.31 -15.03
CA ASP A 27 -1.07 11.46 -15.62
C ASP A 27 -1.68 10.06 -15.82
N HIS A 28 -2.61 9.70 -14.94
CA HIS A 28 -3.19 8.36 -14.92
C HIS A 28 -4.54 8.34 -14.18
N PRO A 29 -5.59 7.66 -14.71
CA PRO A 29 -6.93 7.68 -14.12
C PRO A 29 -7.03 7.10 -12.71
N HIS A 30 -6.09 6.22 -12.31
CA HIS A 30 -6.03 5.62 -10.99
C HIS A 30 -4.92 6.18 -10.10
N ILE A 31 -4.41 7.37 -10.42
CA ILE A 31 -3.50 8.14 -9.56
C ILE A 31 -4.21 9.44 -9.19
N VAL A 32 -4.07 9.84 -7.93
CA VAL A 32 -4.64 11.09 -7.44
C VAL A 32 -3.99 12.26 -8.18
N SER A 33 -4.84 13.03 -8.85
CA SER A 33 -4.48 14.12 -9.73
C SER A 33 -3.95 15.30 -8.94
N PHE A 34 -2.80 15.79 -9.36
CA PHE A 34 -2.25 17.03 -8.86
C PHE A 34 -2.98 18.23 -9.46
N ILE A 35 -3.44 19.16 -8.62
CA ILE A 35 -4.11 20.40 -9.08
C ILE A 35 -3.13 21.58 -9.04
N GLY A 36 -2.33 21.70 -7.98
CA GLY A 36 -1.43 22.83 -7.84
C GLY A 36 -0.75 22.92 -6.49
N VAL A 37 -0.06 24.03 -6.29
CA VAL A 37 0.57 24.39 -5.02
C VAL A 37 0.01 25.74 -4.58
N ALA A 38 -0.30 25.88 -3.29
CA ALA A 38 -0.68 27.14 -2.66
C ALA A 38 0.33 27.49 -1.57
N TRP A 39 0.68 28.77 -1.43
CA TRP A 39 1.58 29.24 -0.38
C TRP A 39 1.25 30.69 0.00
N ASP A 40 1.23 30.96 1.30
CA ASP A 40 1.22 32.33 1.85
C ASP A 40 2.65 32.78 2.22
N SER A 41 3.49 31.83 2.61
CA SER A 41 4.90 32.02 2.94
C SER A 41 5.70 30.76 2.55
N LEU A 42 7.03 30.85 2.47
CA LEU A 42 7.88 29.66 2.19
C LEU A 42 7.72 28.55 3.25
N SER A 43 7.29 28.91 4.46
CA SER A 43 6.96 27.97 5.54
C SER A 43 5.55 27.38 5.43
N ASP A 44 4.63 27.99 4.67
CA ASP A 44 3.22 27.61 4.59
C ASP A 44 2.84 27.04 3.23
N LEU A 45 3.64 26.07 2.77
CA LEU A 45 3.43 25.40 1.50
C LEU A 45 2.35 24.31 1.59
N CYS A 46 1.42 24.33 0.64
CA CYS A 46 0.34 23.37 0.49
C CYS A 46 0.32 22.79 -0.92
N VAL A 47 0.12 21.47 -1.01
CA VAL A 47 -0.19 20.79 -2.27
C VAL A 47 -1.69 20.60 -2.33
N VAL A 48 -2.28 20.95 -3.47
CA VAL A 48 -3.69 20.80 -3.77
C VAL A 48 -3.82 19.61 -4.71
N LEU A 49 -4.60 18.62 -4.27
CA LEU A 49 -4.90 17.40 -5.01
C LEU A 49 -6.40 17.32 -5.29
N GLU A 50 -6.80 16.46 -6.22
CA GLU A 50 -8.22 16.12 -6.37
C GLU A 50 -8.79 15.56 -5.07
N PHE A 51 -10.04 15.93 -4.77
CA PHE A 51 -10.72 15.47 -3.58
C PHE A 51 -11.47 14.16 -3.85
N MET A 52 -11.11 13.14 -3.09
CA MET A 52 -11.72 11.80 -3.14
C MET A 52 -12.76 11.68 -2.03
N ASP A 53 -14.04 11.83 -2.38
CA ASP A 53 -15.16 11.98 -1.45
C ASP A 53 -15.60 10.69 -0.74
N GLY A 54 -15.03 9.54 -1.11
CA GLY A 54 -15.22 8.24 -0.44
C GLY A 54 -14.19 7.94 0.66
N GLY A 55 -13.23 8.83 0.91
CA GLY A 55 -12.17 8.62 1.90
C GLY A 55 -11.14 7.57 1.48
N ASP A 56 -10.44 6.97 2.44
CA ASP A 56 -9.43 5.94 2.19
C ASP A 56 -9.98 4.52 2.34
N LEU A 57 -9.34 3.56 1.65
CA LEU A 57 -9.74 2.16 1.67
C LEU A 57 -9.67 1.54 3.08
N ARG A 58 -8.74 1.97 3.95
CA ARG A 58 -8.68 1.44 5.33
C ARG A 58 -9.93 1.83 6.12
N SER A 59 -10.44 3.04 5.94
CA SER A 59 -11.70 3.49 6.54
C SER A 59 -12.89 2.67 6.06
N LEU A 60 -12.99 2.38 4.75
CA LEU A 60 -14.01 1.48 4.20
C LEU A 60 -13.93 0.06 4.82
N LEU A 61 -12.73 -0.50 4.92
CA LEU A 61 -12.55 -1.85 5.46
C LEU A 61 -12.88 -1.93 6.96
N ASN A 62 -12.63 -0.87 7.73
CA ASN A 62 -13.09 -0.79 9.12
C ASN A 62 -14.62 -0.82 9.19
N GLU A 63 -15.30 -0.06 8.32
CA GLU A 63 -16.77 -0.07 8.25
C GLU A 63 -17.31 -1.47 7.89
N TYR A 64 -16.63 -2.18 6.98
CA TYR A 64 -16.97 -3.56 6.62
C TYR A 64 -16.79 -4.52 7.80
N GLU A 65 -15.71 -4.40 8.57
CA GLU A 65 -15.49 -5.19 9.78
C GLU A 65 -16.58 -4.91 10.83
N GLU A 66 -16.87 -3.64 11.11
CA GLU A 66 -17.87 -3.21 12.09
C GLU A 66 -19.28 -3.72 11.74
N LYS A 67 -19.64 -3.64 10.45
CA LYS A 67 -20.94 -4.09 9.93
C LYS A 67 -20.99 -5.59 9.63
N ARG A 68 -19.91 -6.34 9.88
CA ARG A 68 -19.77 -7.77 9.54
C ARG A 68 -20.10 -8.06 8.07
N TYR A 69 -19.60 -7.20 7.19
CA TYR A 69 -19.70 -7.40 5.76
C TYR A 69 -19.01 -8.73 5.36
N PRO A 70 -19.49 -9.45 4.34
CA PRO A 70 -18.87 -10.71 3.92
C PRO A 70 -17.39 -10.58 3.56
N VAL A 71 -16.58 -11.49 4.12
CA VAL A 71 -15.20 -11.75 3.68
C VAL A 71 -15.19 -12.39 2.28
N GLY A 72 -14.04 -12.48 1.63
CA GLY A 72 -13.92 -12.95 0.25
C GLY A 72 -13.88 -11.81 -0.75
N PHE A 73 -13.72 -12.12 -2.03
CA PHE A 73 -13.70 -11.13 -3.10
C PHE A 73 -15.05 -11.09 -3.81
N ASN A 74 -15.73 -9.95 -3.70
CA ASN A 74 -16.83 -9.62 -4.59
C ASN A 74 -16.32 -8.78 -5.78
N ARG A 75 -17.18 -8.57 -6.77
CA ARG A 75 -16.85 -7.78 -7.96
C ARG A 75 -16.24 -6.41 -7.64
N GLN A 76 -16.80 -5.68 -6.67
CA GLN A 76 -16.33 -4.34 -6.29
C GLN A 76 -14.91 -4.35 -5.70
N LYS A 77 -14.61 -5.29 -4.79
CA LYS A 77 -13.27 -5.44 -4.20
C LYS A 77 -12.22 -5.76 -5.25
N VAL A 78 -12.57 -6.60 -6.22
CA VAL A 78 -11.67 -6.95 -7.34
C VAL A 78 -11.47 -5.76 -8.28
N VAL A 79 -12.50 -4.97 -8.54
CA VAL A 79 -12.36 -3.71 -9.31
C VAL A 79 -11.41 -2.74 -8.61
N ILE A 80 -11.54 -2.55 -7.28
CA ILE A 80 -10.62 -1.71 -6.51
C ILE A 80 -9.17 -2.23 -6.63
N ALA A 81 -8.95 -3.53 -6.43
CA ALA A 81 -7.63 -4.14 -6.59
C ALA A 81 -7.07 -3.95 -8.01
N LEU A 82 -7.92 -4.08 -9.02
CA LEU A 82 -7.54 -3.90 -10.42
C LEU A 82 -7.11 -2.45 -10.71
N GLN A 83 -7.85 -1.48 -10.19
CA GLN A 83 -7.54 -0.05 -10.37
C GLN A 83 -6.22 0.34 -9.70
N VAL A 84 -5.97 -0.17 -8.48
CA VAL A 84 -4.68 -0.02 -7.79
C VAL A 84 -3.55 -0.66 -8.60
N CYS A 85 -3.76 -1.87 -9.11
CA CYS A 85 -2.77 -2.58 -9.93
C CYS A 85 -2.47 -1.85 -11.25
N HIS A 86 -3.47 -1.21 -11.86
CA HIS A 86 -3.30 -0.40 -13.06
C HIS A 86 -2.42 0.82 -12.80
N ALA A 87 -2.58 1.47 -11.63
CA ALA A 87 -1.68 2.53 -11.20
C ALA A 87 -0.24 2.04 -11.01
N LEU A 88 -0.04 0.90 -10.35
CA LEU A 88 1.30 0.31 -10.17
C LEU A 88 1.95 -0.05 -11.51
N ALA A 89 1.20 -0.68 -12.42
CA ALA A 89 1.70 -1.02 -13.74
C ALA A 89 2.15 0.23 -14.52
N TYR A 90 1.41 1.34 -14.40
CA TYR A 90 1.82 2.63 -14.95
C TYR A 90 3.15 3.10 -14.34
N LEU A 91 3.25 3.16 -13.00
CA LEU A 91 4.47 3.62 -12.31
C LEU A 91 5.71 2.79 -12.69
N HIS A 92 5.56 1.47 -12.70
CA HIS A 92 6.64 0.52 -13.02
C HIS A 92 7.04 0.57 -14.50
N SER A 93 6.17 1.10 -15.38
CA SER A 93 6.47 1.27 -16.81
C SER A 93 7.20 2.58 -17.15
N LEU A 94 7.32 3.52 -16.21
CA LEU A 94 8.02 4.79 -16.42
C LEU A 94 9.54 4.57 -16.59
N MET A 95 10.24 5.59 -17.11
CA MET A 95 11.68 5.54 -17.33
C MET A 95 12.39 6.73 -16.66
N PRO A 96 13.15 6.51 -15.56
CA PRO A 96 13.29 5.24 -14.84
C PRO A 96 11.98 4.79 -14.16
N PRO A 97 11.82 3.48 -13.84
CA PRO A 97 10.65 2.99 -13.11
C PRO A 97 10.46 3.73 -11.78
N VAL A 98 9.22 4.07 -11.47
CA VAL A 98 8.86 4.69 -10.19
C VAL A 98 8.34 3.60 -9.26
N ILE A 99 8.95 3.46 -8.09
CA ILE A 99 8.51 2.54 -7.04
C ILE A 99 7.71 3.35 -6.01
N HIS A 100 6.52 2.89 -5.66
CA HIS A 100 5.62 3.59 -4.74
C HIS A 100 6.16 3.63 -3.30
N ARG A 101 6.71 2.50 -2.81
CA ARG A 101 7.37 2.33 -1.48
C ARG A 101 6.50 2.49 -0.24
N ASP A 102 5.30 3.05 -0.36
CA ASP A 102 4.34 3.19 0.74
C ASP A 102 2.94 2.68 0.42
N LEU A 103 2.84 1.61 -0.38
CA LEU A 103 1.53 1.08 -0.75
C LEU A 103 0.85 0.46 0.48
N LYS A 104 -0.29 1.01 0.86
CA LYS A 104 -1.14 0.54 1.96
C LYS A 104 -2.57 1.00 1.75
N SER A 105 -3.51 0.37 2.45
CA SER A 105 -4.94 0.71 2.35
C SER A 105 -5.27 2.18 2.70
N ARG A 106 -4.44 2.88 3.48
CA ARG A 106 -4.63 4.32 3.74
C ARG A 106 -4.27 5.23 2.57
N ASN A 107 -3.41 4.76 1.66
CA ASN A 107 -2.95 5.53 0.49
C ASN A 107 -3.74 5.18 -0.77
N VAL A 108 -4.79 4.36 -0.63
CA VAL A 108 -5.77 4.09 -1.69
C VAL A 108 -7.02 4.89 -1.37
N LEU A 109 -7.24 5.97 -2.11
CA LEU A 109 -8.38 6.84 -1.94
C LEU A 109 -9.52 6.42 -2.86
N LEU A 110 -10.76 6.61 -2.41
CA LEU A 110 -11.96 6.17 -3.09
C LEU A 110 -12.87 7.36 -3.43
N SER A 111 -13.51 7.32 -4.59
CA SER A 111 -14.66 8.19 -4.88
C SER A 111 -15.94 7.57 -4.30
N ARG A 112 -17.02 8.34 -4.21
CA ARG A 112 -18.36 7.83 -3.90
C ARG A 112 -18.85 6.75 -4.85
N ALA A 113 -18.31 6.69 -6.06
CA ALA A 113 -18.59 5.65 -7.06
C ALA A 113 -17.70 4.41 -6.87
N MET A 114 -16.93 4.35 -5.78
CA MET A 114 -15.98 3.28 -5.45
C MET A 114 -14.86 3.12 -6.47
N GLU A 115 -14.47 4.22 -7.12
CA GLU A 115 -13.29 4.27 -7.97
C GLU A 115 -12.06 4.54 -7.12
N ALA A 116 -11.07 3.68 -7.22
CA ALA A 116 -9.83 3.77 -6.47
C ALA A 116 -8.75 4.56 -7.22
N LYS A 117 -8.06 5.41 -6.48
CA LYS A 117 -6.86 6.12 -6.92
C LYS A 117 -5.76 6.02 -5.86
N LEU A 118 -4.53 5.85 -6.33
CA LEU A 118 -3.35 5.77 -5.47
C LEU A 118 -2.81 7.17 -5.15
N SER A 119 -2.44 7.41 -3.89
CA SER A 119 -1.86 8.66 -3.36
C SER A 119 -0.57 8.41 -2.60
N ASP A 120 0.09 9.49 -2.16
CA ASP A 120 1.21 9.47 -1.21
C ASP A 120 2.38 8.55 -1.64
N PHE A 121 3.09 9.00 -2.67
CA PHE A 121 4.25 8.33 -3.24
C PHE A 121 5.45 8.56 -2.31
N GLY A 122 6.08 7.49 -1.82
CA GLY A 122 7.08 7.52 -0.75
C GLY A 122 8.46 8.10 -1.14
N VAL A 123 8.50 9.27 -1.79
CA VAL A 123 9.73 9.94 -2.26
C VAL A 123 10.68 10.25 -1.09
N SER A 124 10.13 10.56 0.08
CA SER A 124 10.89 10.81 1.31
C SER A 124 11.59 9.56 1.86
N ARG A 125 11.10 8.35 1.55
CA ARG A 125 11.68 7.10 2.07
C ARG A 125 13.01 6.73 1.44
N GLU A 126 13.26 7.10 0.18
CA GLU A 126 14.56 6.89 -0.48
C GLU A 126 15.74 7.50 0.29
N ARG A 127 15.48 8.66 0.92
CA ARG A 127 16.50 9.41 1.66
C ARG A 127 16.59 8.98 3.10
N MET A 128 15.47 8.72 3.76
CA MET A 128 15.45 8.23 5.14
C MET A 128 16.10 6.84 5.27
N GLU A 129 15.93 5.96 4.28
CA GLU A 129 16.51 4.59 4.30
C GLU A 129 18.05 4.58 4.26
N ARG A 130 18.71 5.62 3.74
CA ARG A 130 20.18 5.78 3.84
C ARG A 130 20.66 6.07 5.27
N THR A 131 19.75 6.46 6.15
CA THR A 131 19.98 6.75 7.56
C THR A 131 19.09 5.82 8.39
N MET A 132 19.60 4.62 8.64
CA MET A 132 19.08 3.48 9.43
C MET A 132 18.53 3.81 10.86
N THR A 133 17.70 4.85 11.02
CA THR A 133 17.17 5.26 12.31
C THR A 133 15.76 5.83 12.20
N ALA A 134 14.82 5.02 12.69
CA ALA A 134 13.59 5.38 13.42
C ALA A 134 12.38 5.96 12.65
N GLY A 135 11.24 5.25 12.77
CA GLY A 135 9.92 5.80 12.46
C GLY A 135 8.81 4.75 12.39
N VAL A 136 8.37 4.28 13.56
CA VAL A 136 7.23 3.39 13.80
C VAL A 136 5.97 3.87 13.04
N GLY A 137 5.34 2.97 12.27
CA GLY A 137 3.97 3.20 11.78
C GLY A 137 3.55 2.50 10.48
N THR A 138 4.48 2.14 9.59
CA THR A 138 4.11 1.58 8.27
C THR A 138 4.85 0.32 7.85
N SER A 139 5.22 -0.52 8.81
CA SER A 139 6.08 -1.67 8.51
C SER A 139 5.32 -2.90 8.02
N LEU A 140 4.01 -3.02 8.27
CA LEU A 140 3.27 -4.26 7.98
C LEU A 140 3.05 -4.52 6.48
N TRP A 141 3.09 -3.51 5.61
CA TRP A 141 2.98 -3.69 4.16
C TRP A 141 4.34 -3.80 3.47
N MET A 142 5.41 -3.55 4.20
CA MET A 142 6.76 -3.48 3.67
C MET A 142 7.24 -4.88 3.28
N ALA A 143 7.95 -4.98 2.17
CA ALA A 143 8.53 -6.24 1.73
C ALA A 143 9.71 -6.65 2.62
N PRO A 144 9.98 -7.96 2.80
CA PRO A 144 11.10 -8.48 3.61
C PRO A 144 12.45 -7.81 3.32
N GLU A 145 12.83 -7.70 2.05
CA GLU A 145 14.09 -7.10 1.62
C GLU A 145 14.18 -5.60 1.98
N VAL A 146 13.04 -4.89 1.97
CA VAL A 146 12.98 -3.49 2.39
C VAL A 146 13.11 -3.38 3.91
N MET A 147 12.49 -4.29 4.67
CA MET A 147 12.66 -4.34 6.13
C MET A 147 14.11 -4.62 6.55
N LEU A 148 14.83 -5.41 5.74
CA LEU A 148 16.23 -5.77 5.97
C LEU A 148 17.23 -4.71 5.46
N GLY A 149 16.75 -3.67 4.77
CA GLY A 149 17.61 -2.65 4.16
C GLY A 149 18.44 -3.17 2.99
N GLU A 150 17.97 -4.24 2.34
CA GLU A 150 18.60 -4.82 1.16
C GLU A 150 18.22 -4.05 -0.10
N TRP A 151 18.85 -4.40 -1.23
CA TRP A 151 18.47 -3.83 -2.52
C TRP A 151 17.07 -4.33 -2.92
N TYR A 152 16.25 -3.42 -3.44
CA TYR A 152 14.87 -3.71 -3.84
C TYR A 152 14.51 -2.97 -5.13
N ASP A 153 13.49 -3.48 -5.80
CA ASP A 153 12.93 -2.96 -7.05
C ASP A 153 11.39 -2.85 -6.96
N ASP A 154 10.72 -2.79 -8.12
CA ASP A 154 9.26 -2.75 -8.22
C ASP A 154 8.55 -3.95 -7.55
N LYS A 155 9.26 -5.06 -7.31
CA LYS A 155 8.72 -6.24 -6.61
C LYS A 155 8.40 -5.95 -5.15
N ALA A 156 8.98 -4.91 -4.56
CA ALA A 156 8.62 -4.46 -3.21
C ALA A 156 7.16 -3.97 -3.17
N ASP A 157 6.72 -3.19 -4.16
CA ASP A 157 5.33 -2.74 -4.25
C ASP A 157 4.39 -3.93 -4.48
N MET A 158 4.83 -4.95 -5.21
CA MET A 158 4.03 -6.16 -5.44
C MET A 158 3.80 -6.95 -4.15
N PHE A 159 4.76 -6.98 -3.23
CA PHE A 159 4.54 -7.53 -1.89
C PHE A 159 3.47 -6.73 -1.14
N SER A 160 3.61 -5.40 -1.11
CA SER A 160 2.62 -4.51 -0.48
C SER A 160 1.23 -4.66 -1.09
N PHE A 161 1.15 -4.90 -2.40
CA PHE A 161 -0.10 -5.16 -3.11
C PHE A 161 -0.74 -6.48 -2.66
N GLY A 162 0.06 -7.54 -2.48
CA GLY A 162 -0.42 -8.81 -1.93
C GLY A 162 -0.97 -8.67 -0.50
N VAL A 163 -0.33 -7.84 0.33
CA VAL A 163 -0.84 -7.50 1.67
C VAL A 163 -2.18 -6.74 1.57
N LEU A 164 -2.29 -5.80 0.62
CA LEU A 164 -3.54 -5.06 0.36
C LEU A 164 -4.68 -5.97 -0.13
N LEU A 165 -4.38 -6.99 -0.95
CA LEU A 165 -5.36 -8.01 -1.34
C LEU A 165 -5.90 -8.77 -0.13
N SER A 166 -5.03 -9.15 0.81
CA SER A 166 -5.46 -9.79 2.06
C SER A 166 -6.40 -8.87 2.85
N GLU A 167 -6.11 -7.58 2.96
CA GLU A 167 -7.00 -6.63 3.61
C GLU A 167 -8.37 -6.51 2.92
N LEU A 168 -8.42 -6.48 1.59
CA LEU A 168 -9.68 -6.46 0.85
C LEU A 168 -10.53 -7.71 1.12
N ASP A 169 -9.88 -8.86 1.26
CA ASP A 169 -10.51 -10.14 1.53
C ASP A 169 -11.08 -10.21 2.96
N VAL A 170 -10.21 -10.06 3.96
CA VAL A 170 -10.53 -10.33 5.38
C VAL A 170 -10.92 -9.09 6.19
N HIS A 171 -10.81 -7.90 5.60
CA HIS A 171 -11.08 -6.58 6.18
C HIS A 171 -10.18 -6.15 7.33
N THR A 172 -9.61 -7.05 8.11
CA THR A 172 -8.77 -6.69 9.26
C THR A 172 -7.43 -6.09 8.83
N LEU A 173 -6.73 -5.42 9.76
CA LEU A 173 -5.34 -5.01 9.55
C LEU A 173 -4.44 -6.22 9.24
N PRO A 174 -3.36 -6.05 8.44
CA PRO A 174 -2.43 -7.13 8.16
C PRO A 174 -1.91 -7.78 9.44
N TYR A 175 -1.85 -9.12 9.43
CA TYR A 175 -1.36 -9.93 10.54
C TYR A 175 -2.13 -9.75 11.87
N ALA A 176 -3.35 -9.19 11.87
CA ALA A 176 -4.14 -9.01 13.09
C ALA A 176 -4.41 -10.34 13.82
N ASN A 177 -4.68 -11.42 13.08
CA ASN A 177 -4.88 -12.75 13.66
C ASN A 177 -3.60 -13.36 14.21
N ALA A 178 -2.48 -13.19 13.50
CA ALA A 178 -1.17 -13.61 13.99
C ALA A 178 -0.80 -12.88 15.28
N LYS A 179 -1.02 -11.57 15.35
CA LYS A 179 -0.86 -10.77 16.58
C LYS A 179 -1.74 -11.27 17.74
N LYS A 180 -2.93 -11.83 17.47
CA LYS A 180 -3.82 -12.41 18.50
C LYS A 180 -3.36 -13.79 18.96
N ARG A 181 -2.85 -14.63 18.04
CA ARG A 181 -2.40 -16.02 18.28
C ARG A 181 -1.03 -16.07 18.93
N THR A 182 -0.11 -15.23 18.49
CA THR A 182 1.27 -15.20 18.97
C THR A 182 1.36 -14.26 20.17
N ARG A 183 1.05 -14.82 21.34
CA ARG A 183 1.27 -14.17 22.63
C ARG A 183 2.57 -14.68 23.25
N ASP A 184 3.25 -13.85 24.02
CA ASP A 184 4.37 -14.32 24.83
C ASP A 184 3.89 -15.32 25.91
N SER A 185 4.82 -15.95 26.61
CA SER A 185 4.55 -16.88 27.73
C SER A 185 3.73 -16.26 28.87
N TYR A 186 3.55 -14.94 28.87
CA TYR A 186 2.76 -14.16 29.83
C TYR A 186 1.44 -13.65 29.25
N GLY A 187 1.07 -14.10 28.04
CA GLY A 187 -0.19 -13.73 27.38
C GLY A 187 -0.20 -12.32 26.77
N ARG A 188 0.95 -11.63 26.71
CA ARG A 188 1.08 -10.29 26.13
C ARG A 188 1.29 -10.37 24.62
N GLN A 189 0.84 -9.34 23.92
CA GLN A 189 1.02 -9.20 22.49
C GLN A 189 2.50 -9.01 22.16
N LEU A 190 2.99 -9.69 21.12
CA LEU A 190 4.37 -9.53 20.69
C LEU A 190 4.68 -8.07 20.28
N PRO A 191 5.88 -7.57 20.59
CA PRO A 191 6.36 -6.32 20.03
C PRO A 191 6.33 -6.35 18.50
N GLU A 192 6.04 -5.21 17.87
CA GLU A 192 5.99 -5.10 16.41
C GLU A 192 7.30 -5.55 15.74
N THR A 193 8.45 -5.28 16.37
CA THR A 193 9.77 -5.71 15.88
C THR A 193 9.89 -7.22 15.69
N VAL A 194 9.32 -8.01 16.61
CA VAL A 194 9.35 -9.49 16.51
C VAL A 194 8.46 -9.96 15.37
N LEU A 195 7.31 -9.32 15.17
CA LEU A 195 6.42 -9.62 14.06
C LEU A 195 7.12 -9.39 12.71
N LEU A 196 7.80 -8.25 12.58
CA LEU A 196 8.55 -7.90 11.36
C LEU A 196 9.69 -8.88 11.10
N GLN A 197 10.41 -9.31 12.14
CA GLN A 197 11.42 -10.36 12.00
C GLN A 197 10.81 -11.69 11.52
N GLN A 198 9.61 -12.06 11.98
CA GLN A 198 8.94 -13.27 11.51
C GLN A 198 8.48 -13.16 10.05
N ILE A 199 8.02 -11.99 9.62
CA ILE A 199 7.66 -11.72 8.22
C ILE A 199 8.91 -11.78 7.34
N ALA A 200 9.98 -11.09 7.74
CA ALA A 200 11.24 -11.07 6.99
C ALA A 200 11.87 -12.46 6.87
N ALA A 201 11.74 -13.30 7.90
CA ALA A 201 12.20 -14.69 7.89
C ALA A 201 11.25 -15.66 7.14
N GLY A 202 10.10 -15.20 6.63
CA GLY A 202 9.12 -16.05 5.96
C GLY A 202 8.30 -16.96 6.89
N ASN A 203 8.45 -16.80 8.20
CA ASN A 203 7.73 -17.59 9.21
C ASN A 203 6.29 -17.09 9.42
N LEU A 204 5.99 -15.89 8.92
CA LEU A 204 4.67 -15.30 8.99
C LEU A 204 4.25 -14.73 7.64
N CYS A 205 3.05 -15.09 7.21
CA CYS A 205 2.42 -14.62 5.97
C CYS A 205 1.02 -14.08 6.28
N VAL A 206 0.51 -13.22 5.39
CA VAL A 206 -0.87 -12.74 5.47
C VAL A 206 -1.86 -13.88 5.23
N GLU A 207 -3.08 -13.71 5.76
CA GLU A 207 -4.14 -14.71 5.64
C GLU A 207 -5.16 -14.27 4.58
N PHE A 208 -5.69 -15.24 3.85
CA PHE A 208 -6.83 -15.06 2.95
C PHE A 208 -7.98 -15.95 3.42
N SER A 209 -9.21 -15.52 3.19
CA SER A 209 -10.40 -16.30 3.48
C SER A 209 -10.60 -17.40 2.42
N VAL A 210 -11.37 -18.42 2.79
CA VAL A 210 -11.79 -19.49 1.86
C VAL A 210 -13.03 -19.10 1.03
N ALA A 211 -13.58 -17.90 1.24
CA ALA A 211 -14.86 -17.48 0.65
C ALA A 211 -14.72 -16.87 -0.75
N GLY A 212 -13.50 -16.53 -1.18
CA GLY A 212 -13.23 -15.90 -2.47
C GLY A 212 -12.81 -16.89 -3.57
N PRO A 213 -12.72 -16.40 -4.83
CA PRO A 213 -12.14 -17.17 -5.93
C PRO A 213 -10.69 -17.55 -5.62
N GLN A 214 -10.38 -18.84 -5.72
CA GLN A 214 -9.05 -19.36 -5.35
C GLN A 214 -7.93 -18.76 -6.21
N SER A 215 -8.24 -18.35 -7.44
CA SER A 215 -7.33 -17.67 -8.35
C SER A 215 -6.78 -16.36 -7.75
N ILE A 216 -7.62 -15.55 -7.10
CA ILE A 216 -7.19 -14.29 -6.45
C ILE A 216 -6.41 -14.58 -5.18
N THR A 217 -6.83 -15.56 -4.39
CA THR A 217 -6.08 -15.98 -3.19
C THR A 217 -4.68 -16.48 -3.54
N GLN A 218 -4.56 -17.33 -4.57
CA GLN A 218 -3.27 -17.79 -5.08
C GLN A 218 -2.42 -16.64 -5.62
N LEU A 219 -3.04 -15.68 -6.32
CA LEU A 219 -2.37 -14.47 -6.79
C LEU A 219 -1.83 -13.64 -5.61
N GLY A 220 -2.63 -13.46 -4.57
CA GLY A 220 -2.24 -12.79 -3.34
C GLY A 220 -1.04 -13.45 -2.68
N TYR A 221 -1.05 -14.79 -2.56
CA TYR A 221 0.10 -15.55 -2.04
C TYR A 221 1.35 -15.44 -2.92
N ALA A 222 1.21 -15.43 -4.24
CA ALA A 222 2.35 -15.21 -5.14
C ALA A 222 2.95 -13.80 -4.97
N CYS A 223 2.12 -12.79 -4.73
CA CYS A 223 2.56 -11.42 -4.50
C CYS A 223 3.38 -11.28 -3.19
N VAL A 224 3.00 -12.00 -2.13
CA VAL A 224 3.68 -11.95 -0.82
C VAL A 224 4.79 -12.98 -0.64
N SER A 225 5.35 -13.52 -1.74
CA SER A 225 6.52 -14.38 -1.69
C SER A 225 7.69 -13.66 -1.01
N VAL A 226 8.44 -14.36 -0.14
CA VAL A 226 9.66 -13.80 0.48
C VAL A 226 10.69 -13.47 -0.59
N GLU A 227 10.89 -14.39 -1.53
CA GLU A 227 11.80 -14.23 -2.66
C GLU A 227 11.18 -13.25 -3.69
N PRO A 228 11.77 -12.06 -3.93
CA PRO A 228 11.20 -11.04 -4.82
C PRO A 228 11.06 -11.51 -6.27
N SER A 229 11.99 -12.35 -6.74
CA SER A 229 11.99 -12.86 -8.12
C SER A 229 10.80 -13.77 -8.44
N LEU A 230 10.16 -14.37 -7.44
CA LEU A 230 8.96 -15.19 -7.59
C LEU A 230 7.66 -14.38 -7.62
N ARG A 231 7.71 -13.09 -7.28
CA ARG A 231 6.52 -12.23 -7.28
C ARG A 231 6.15 -11.88 -8.73
N PRO A 232 4.88 -11.93 -9.11
CA PRO A 232 4.45 -11.50 -10.45
C PRO A 232 4.69 -10.00 -10.65
N SER A 233 4.82 -9.53 -11.89
CA SER A 233 4.86 -8.09 -12.19
C SER A 233 3.47 -7.46 -12.06
N ALA A 234 3.38 -6.14 -11.91
CA ALA A 234 2.09 -5.44 -11.91
C ALA A 234 1.27 -5.74 -13.19
N ALA A 235 1.91 -5.80 -14.36
CA ALA A 235 1.24 -6.15 -15.62
C ALA A 235 0.67 -7.58 -15.61
N GLU A 236 1.39 -8.54 -15.05
CA GLU A 236 0.93 -9.92 -14.92
C GLU A 236 -0.26 -10.04 -13.94
N VAL A 237 -0.17 -9.37 -12.79
CA VAL A 237 -1.27 -9.32 -11.82
C VAL A 237 -2.51 -8.67 -12.43
N LEU A 238 -2.34 -7.57 -13.17
CA LEU A 238 -3.43 -6.88 -13.85
C LEU A 238 -4.18 -7.83 -14.80
N TYR A 239 -3.45 -8.57 -15.65
CA TYR A 239 -4.03 -9.56 -16.56
C TYR A 239 -4.79 -10.66 -15.81
N ARG A 240 -4.20 -11.21 -14.74
CA ARG A 240 -4.84 -12.26 -13.93
C ARG A 240 -6.12 -11.76 -13.24
N LEU A 241 -6.10 -10.55 -12.68
CA LEU A 241 -7.29 -9.94 -12.07
C LEU A 241 -8.41 -9.67 -13.09
N GLN A 242 -8.08 -9.17 -14.30
CA GLN A 242 -9.07 -8.97 -15.38
C GLN A 242 -9.70 -10.30 -15.81
N THR A 243 -8.88 -11.34 -15.93
CA THR A 243 -9.34 -12.69 -16.29
C THR A 243 -10.32 -13.21 -15.24
N THR A 244 -9.94 -13.17 -13.95
CA THR A 244 -10.84 -13.61 -12.88
C THR A 244 -12.12 -12.79 -12.79
N LEU A 245 -12.05 -11.46 -12.96
CA LEU A 245 -13.23 -10.58 -12.96
C LEU A 245 -14.21 -10.86 -14.12
N THR A 246 -13.73 -11.48 -15.20
CA THR A 246 -14.55 -11.82 -16.36
C THR A 246 -15.14 -13.22 -16.26
N HIS A 247 -14.40 -14.16 -15.65
CA HIS A 247 -14.75 -15.58 -15.67
C HIS A 247 -15.31 -16.13 -14.35
N GLU A 248 -15.06 -15.49 -13.21
CA GLU A 248 -15.38 -16.03 -11.87
C GLU A 248 -16.30 -15.12 -11.03
N LEU A 249 -16.56 -13.87 -11.46
CA LEU A 249 -17.32 -12.85 -10.70
C LEU A 249 -18.29 -12.00 -11.54
#